data_AF-A0A5P0Z0F5-F1
#
_entry.id   AF-A0A5P0Z0F5-F1
#
_cell.length_a   1.000
_cell.length_b   1.000
_cell.length_c   1.000
_cell.angle_alpha   90.00
_cell.angle_beta   90.00
_cell.angle_gamma   90.00
#
_symmetry.space_group_name_H-M   'P 1'
#
loop_
_entity.id
_entity.type
_entity.pdbx_description
1 polymer ?
#
loop_
_entity_poly.entity_id
_entity_poly.type
_entity_poly.pdbx_seq_one_letter_code
_entity_poly.pdbx_strand_id
1 'polypeptide(L)'
;MEFTQNDPVAARRMRLTLEKLAEGGAGDTVKEMAQEVLTGRMGLREAVANPTYAEGLISSMQPFKEKWDELSDDQRAELAAEGERMIAEQERELREERAQGQASSRRDGGPRHTGGWSLY
;
A
#
# COMPACT_ATOMS: atom_id res chain seq x y z
N MET A 1 -2.97 17.86 0.91
CA MET A 1 -3.92 16.81 0.46
C MET A 1 -3.45 15.49 1.07
N GLU A 2 -3.91 15.20 2.28
CA GLU A 2 -3.63 13.98 3.07
C GLU A 2 -4.61 12.87 2.66
N PHE A 3 -4.27 12.05 1.65
CA PHE A 3 -5.12 10.92 1.28
C PHE A 3 -4.83 9.64 2.09
N THR A 4 -3.80 9.63 2.94
CA THR A 4 -3.40 8.45 3.72
C THR A 4 -3.29 8.66 5.23
N GLN A 5 -3.30 9.91 5.74
CA GLN A 5 -3.11 10.13 7.19
C GLN A 5 -4.31 9.67 8.03
N ASN A 6 -5.52 9.61 7.45
CA ASN A 6 -6.75 9.26 8.18
C ASN A 6 -7.39 7.93 7.77
N ASP A 7 -6.84 7.20 6.79
CA ASP A 7 -7.32 5.87 6.43
C ASP A 7 -6.21 4.80 6.60
N PRO A 8 -6.25 4.02 7.69
CA PRO A 8 -5.26 2.99 7.95
C PRO A 8 -5.31 1.82 6.96
N VAL A 9 -6.46 1.56 6.31
CA VAL A 9 -6.57 0.52 5.27
C VAL A 9 -5.86 1.01 4.01
N ALA A 10 -6.08 2.27 3.61
CA ALA A 10 -5.37 2.88 2.49
C ALA A 10 -3.85 2.92 2.72
N ALA A 11 -3.40 3.25 3.93
CA ALA A 11 -1.99 3.22 4.29
C ALA A 11 -1.38 1.80 4.20
N ARG A 12 -2.11 0.78 4.65
CA ARG A 12 -1.68 -0.62 4.54
C ARG A 12 -1.61 -1.09 3.09
N ARG A 13 -2.63 -0.79 2.28
CA ARG A 13 -2.62 -1.10 0.84
C ARG A 13 -1.43 -0.45 0.14
N MET A 14 -1.21 0.85 0.39
CA MET A 14 -0.06 1.58 -0.17
C MET A 14 1.27 0.91 0.18
N ARG A 15 1.44 0.49 1.43
CA ARG A 15 2.63 -0.23 1.87
C ARG A 15 2.82 -1.54 1.10
N LEU A 16 1.76 -2.35 0.94
CA LEU A 16 1.81 -3.59 0.16
C LEU A 16 2.19 -3.35 -1.30
N THR A 17 1.68 -2.27 -1.91
CA THR A 17 2.06 -1.88 -3.27
C THR A 17 3.54 -1.52 -3.35
N LEU A 18 4.06 -0.74 -2.40
CA LEU A 18 5.48 -0.38 -2.35
C LEU A 18 6.37 -1.62 -2.12
N GLU A 19 5.95 -2.56 -1.27
CA GLU A 19 6.67 -3.82 -1.05
C GLU A 19 6.79 -4.61 -2.35
N LYS A 20 5.71 -4.72 -3.14
CA LYS A 20 5.76 -5.35 -4.47
C LYS A 20 6.67 -4.61 -5.46
N LEU A 21 6.67 -3.28 -5.45
CA LEU A 21 7.58 -2.51 -6.31
C LEU A 21 9.05 -2.72 -5.91
N ALA A 22 9.33 -2.88 -4.62
CA ALA A 22 10.67 -3.17 -4.09
C ALA A 22 11.18 -4.59 -4.44
N GLU A 23 10.31 -5.50 -4.91
CA GLU A 23 10.71 -6.81 -5.46
C GLU A 23 11.39 -6.66 -6.83
N GLY A 24 11.16 -5.56 -7.56
CA GLY A 24 11.89 -5.22 -8.79
C GLY A 24 11.15 -5.45 -10.11
N GLY A 25 9.87 -5.84 -10.07
CA GLY A 25 9.07 -6.09 -11.28
C GLY A 25 8.87 -4.86 -12.19
N ALA A 26 9.13 -3.65 -11.69
CA ALA A 26 8.98 -2.38 -12.42
C ALA A 26 10.32 -1.73 -12.82
N GLY A 27 11.43 -2.47 -12.71
CA GLY A 27 12.79 -1.97 -13.00
C GLY A 27 13.53 -1.40 -11.79
N ASP A 28 14.84 -1.28 -11.91
CA ASP A 28 15.74 -0.98 -10.79
C ASP A 28 15.50 0.42 -10.19
N THR A 29 15.20 1.42 -11.02
CA THR A 29 14.91 2.78 -10.57
C THR A 29 13.63 2.85 -9.72
N VAL A 30 12.58 2.13 -10.12
CA VAL A 30 11.31 2.08 -9.37
C VAL A 30 11.46 1.26 -8.09
N LYS A 31 12.28 0.19 -8.15
CA LYS A 31 12.66 -0.61 -6.98
C LYS A 31 13.38 0.22 -5.93
N GLU A 32 14.41 0.97 -6.32
CA GLU A 32 15.18 1.85 -5.44
C GLU A 32 14.27 2.90 -4.80
N MET A 33 13.42 3.56 -5.60
CA MET A 33 12.41 4.50 -5.10
C MET A 33 11.53 3.86 -4.02
N ALA A 34 10.99 2.67 -4.27
CA ALA A 34 10.13 1.97 -3.32
C ALA A 34 10.86 1.64 -2.01
N GLN A 35 12.14 1.24 -2.09
CA GLN A 35 12.97 0.98 -0.91
C GLN A 35 13.26 2.24 -0.09
N GLU A 36 13.58 3.35 -0.74
CA GLU A 36 13.83 4.64 -0.08
C GLU A 36 12.57 5.16 0.63
N VAL A 37 11.38 4.95 0.04
CA VAL A 37 10.11 5.29 0.67
C VAL A 37 9.77 4.36 1.84
N LEU A 38 9.94 3.05 1.69
CA LEU A 38 9.65 2.07 2.74
C LEU A 38 10.59 2.21 3.95
N THR A 39 11.84 2.59 3.73
CA THR A 39 12.82 2.83 4.79
C THR A 39 12.66 4.21 5.45
N GLY A 40 11.81 5.08 4.90
CA GLY A 40 11.55 6.42 5.43
C GLY A 40 12.67 7.42 5.17
N ARG A 41 13.65 7.08 4.32
CA ARG A 41 14.70 8.00 3.88
C ARG A 41 14.16 9.12 2.99
N MET A 42 13.07 8.84 2.27
CA MET A 42 12.39 9.78 1.40
C MET A 42 10.87 9.66 1.55
N GLY A 43 10.15 10.78 1.50
CA GLY A 43 8.69 10.74 1.47
C GLY A 43 8.16 10.31 0.10
N LEU A 44 7.01 9.62 0.03
CA LEU A 44 6.41 9.22 -1.26
C LEU A 44 6.20 10.42 -2.21
N ARG A 45 5.73 11.56 -1.68
CA ARG A 45 5.53 12.79 -2.48
C ARG A 45 6.85 13.33 -3.02
N GLU A 46 7.91 13.25 -2.22
CA GLU A 46 9.25 13.69 -2.62
C GLU A 46 9.83 12.75 -3.67
N ALA A 47 9.65 11.44 -3.50
CA ALA A 47 10.07 10.43 -4.44
C ALA A 47 9.40 10.60 -5.82
N VAL A 48 8.10 10.88 -5.87
CA VAL A 48 7.39 11.15 -7.12
C VAL A 48 7.79 12.50 -7.75
N ALA A 49 8.19 13.48 -6.94
CA ALA A 49 8.69 14.76 -7.43
C ALA A 49 10.14 14.68 -7.95
N ASN A 50 10.87 13.61 -7.65
CA ASN A 50 12.21 13.38 -8.16
C ASN A 50 12.15 13.01 -9.66
N PRO A 51 12.78 13.79 -10.56
CA PRO A 51 12.72 13.53 -12.00
C PRO A 51 13.19 12.13 -12.39
N THR A 52 14.26 11.63 -11.78
CA THR A 52 14.82 10.30 -12.07
C THR A 52 13.82 9.19 -11.76
N TYR A 53 13.16 9.27 -10.60
CA TYR A 53 12.15 8.29 -10.21
C TYR A 53 10.86 8.44 -11.01
N ALA A 54 10.45 9.68 -11.33
CA ALA A 54 9.29 9.95 -12.17
C ALA A 54 9.47 9.37 -13.58
N GLU A 55 10.63 9.56 -14.20
CA GLU A 55 10.97 8.98 -15.50
C GLU A 55 11.00 7.45 -15.46
N GLY A 56 11.56 6.86 -14.39
CA GLY A 56 11.54 5.41 -14.17
C GLY A 56 10.12 4.86 -14.08
N LEU A 57 9.24 5.54 -13.35
CA LEU A 57 7.82 5.17 -13.25
C LEU A 57 7.12 5.26 -14.61
N ILE A 58 7.29 6.36 -15.35
CA ILE A 58 6.68 6.54 -16.68
C ILE A 58 7.16 5.42 -17.63
N SER A 59 8.46 5.13 -17.63
CA SER A 59 9.05 4.10 -18.49
C SER A 59 8.50 2.71 -18.14
N SER A 60 8.35 2.40 -16.85
CA SER A 60 7.77 1.12 -16.40
C SER A 60 6.31 0.94 -16.82
N MET A 61 5.58 2.03 -16.98
CA MET A 61 4.16 2.04 -17.36
C MET A 61 3.91 2.05 -18.88
N GLN A 62 4.94 2.29 -19.70
CA GLN A 62 4.79 2.38 -21.15
C GLN A 62 4.21 1.10 -21.78
N PRO A 63 4.68 -0.12 -21.46
CA PRO A 63 4.11 -1.34 -22.04
C PRO A 63 2.64 -1.56 -21.64
N PHE A 64 2.25 -1.11 -20.45
CA PHE A 64 0.87 -1.13 -20.02
C PHE A 64 0.03 -0.13 -20.84
N LYS A 65 0.54 1.09 -21.06
CA LYS A 65 -0.14 2.12 -21.86
C LYS A 65 -0.40 1.65 -23.29
N GLU A 66 0.59 1.03 -23.92
CA GLU A 66 0.47 0.46 -25.27
C GLU A 66 -0.65 -0.58 -25.33
N LYS A 67 -0.66 -1.55 -24.41
CA LYS A 67 -1.73 -2.55 -24.33
C LYS A 67 -3.09 -1.91 -24.04
N TRP A 68 -3.15 -0.91 -23.17
CA TRP A 68 -4.37 -0.21 -22.85
C TRP A 68 -4.96 0.52 -24.07
N ASP A 69 -4.09 1.09 -24.91
CA ASP A 69 -4.49 1.78 -26.14
C ASP A 69 -5.09 0.83 -27.19
N GLU A 70 -4.68 -0.44 -27.21
CA GLU A 70 -5.22 -1.48 -28.10
C GLU A 70 -6.62 -1.99 -27.69
N LEU A 71 -7.04 -1.74 -26.46
CA LEU A 71 -8.34 -2.19 -25.96
C LEU A 71 -9.49 -1.33 -26.51
N SER A 72 -10.59 -1.99 -26.86
CA SER A 72 -11.87 -1.34 -27.11
C SER A 72 -12.47 -0.76 -25.82
N ASP A 73 -13.41 0.17 -25.96
CA ASP A 73 -14.08 0.79 -24.81
C ASP A 73 -14.83 -0.22 -23.95
N ASP A 74 -15.46 -1.25 -24.55
CA ASP A 74 -16.14 -2.32 -23.82
C ASP A 74 -15.16 -3.16 -22.99
N GLN A 75 -14.00 -3.51 -23.56
CA GLN A 75 -12.95 -4.25 -22.84
C GLN A 75 -12.34 -3.42 -21.71
N ARG A 76 -12.17 -2.11 -21.92
CA ARG A 76 -11.73 -1.20 -20.85
C ARG A 76 -12.75 -1.12 -19.73
N ALA A 77 -14.04 -1.06 -20.06
CA ALA A 77 -15.11 -1.05 -19.07
C ALA A 77 -15.17 -2.36 -18.26
N GLU A 78 -14.98 -3.51 -18.93
CA GLU A 78 -14.92 -4.81 -18.26
C GLU A 78 -13.74 -4.90 -17.29
N LEU A 79 -12.53 -4.49 -17.72
CA LEU A 79 -11.34 -4.46 -16.87
C LEU A 79 -11.46 -3.46 -15.73
N ALA A 80 -12.10 -2.31 -15.95
CA ALA A 80 -12.37 -1.35 -14.89
C ALA A 80 -13.30 -1.97 -13.82
N ALA A 81 -14.39 -2.61 -14.25
CA ALA A 81 -15.32 -3.28 -13.34
C ALA A 81 -14.64 -4.45 -12.59
N GLU A 82 -13.74 -5.18 -13.24
CA GLU A 82 -12.93 -6.21 -12.58
C GLU A 82 -11.98 -5.62 -11.55
N GLY A 83 -11.24 -4.57 -11.92
CA GLY A 83 -10.34 -3.87 -11.00
C GLY A 83 -11.05 -3.33 -9.77
N GLU A 84 -12.23 -2.72 -9.95
CA GLU A 84 -13.07 -2.25 -8.83
C GLU A 84 -13.46 -3.38 -7.89
N ARG A 85 -13.85 -4.56 -8.42
CA ARG A 85 -14.16 -5.74 -7.60
C ARG A 85 -12.94 -6.22 -6.82
N MET A 86 -11.78 -6.33 -7.47
CA MET A 86 -10.54 -6.77 -6.82
C MET A 86 -10.08 -5.80 -5.72
N ILE A 87 -10.20 -4.50 -5.95
CA ILE A 87 -9.85 -3.48 -4.94
C ILE A 87 -10.81 -3.56 -3.75
N ALA A 88 -12.11 -3.69 -4.00
CA ALA A 88 -13.12 -3.81 -2.94
C ALA A 88 -12.91 -5.07 -2.09
N GLU A 89 -12.50 -6.18 -2.72
CA GLU A 89 -12.16 -7.43 -2.02
C GLU A 89 -10.92 -7.26 -1.14
N GLN A 90 -9.83 -6.71 -1.67
CA GLN A 90 -8.62 -6.43 -0.88
C GLN A 90 -8.92 -5.51 0.31
N GLU A 91 -9.76 -4.48 0.13
CA GLU A 91 -10.15 -3.60 1.22
C GLU A 91 -10.98 -4.31 2.31
N ARG A 92 -11.84 -5.26 1.91
CA ARG A 92 -12.57 -6.11 2.86
C ARG A 92 -11.59 -6.97 3.66
N GLU A 93 -10.70 -7.69 2.99
CA GLU A 93 -9.69 -8.54 3.64
C GLU A 93 -8.85 -7.77 4.65
N LEU A 94 -8.29 -6.62 4.26
CA LEU A 94 -7.49 -5.76 5.15
C LEU A 94 -8.29 -5.25 6.35
N ARG A 95 -9.59 -4.98 6.18
CA ARG A 95 -10.48 -4.53 7.25
C ARG A 95 -10.79 -5.69 8.22
N GLU A 96 -10.99 -6.89 7.69
CA GLU A 96 -11.22 -8.11 8.46
C GLU A 96 -9.97 -8.52 9.26
N GLU A 97 -8.79 -8.56 8.65
CA GLU A 97 -7.50 -8.82 9.32
C GLU A 97 -7.31 -7.87 10.52
N ARG A 98 -7.62 -6.59 10.32
CA ARG A 98 -7.52 -5.58 11.37
C ARG A 98 -8.54 -5.82 12.49
N ALA A 99 -9.78 -6.18 12.16
CA ALA A 99 -10.81 -6.48 13.15
C ALA A 99 -10.42 -7.71 13.99
N GLN A 100 -9.85 -8.74 13.36
CA GLN A 100 -9.35 -9.95 14.00
C GLN A 100 -8.14 -9.65 14.90
N GLY A 101 -7.15 -8.88 14.41
CA GLY A 101 -5.98 -8.46 15.20
C GLY A 101 -6.33 -7.57 16.40
N GLN A 102 -7.37 -6.75 16.29
CA GLN A 102 -7.90 -5.99 17.44
C GLN A 102 -8.64 -6.90 18.42
N ALA A 103 -9.44 -7.86 17.93
CA ALA A 103 -10.17 -8.80 18.78
C ALA A 103 -9.25 -9.73 19.57
N SER A 104 -8.14 -10.20 18.98
CA SER A 104 -7.11 -10.97 19.68
C SER A 104 -6.40 -10.12 20.74
N SER A 105 -5.98 -8.89 20.41
CA SER A 105 -5.33 -7.99 21.38
C SER A 105 -6.21 -7.65 22.59
N ARG A 106 -7.54 -7.57 22.42
CA ARG A 106 -8.50 -7.34 23.51
C ARG A 106 -8.73 -8.57 24.38
N ARG A 107 -8.51 -9.78 23.85
CA ARG A 107 -8.63 -11.04 24.62
C ARG A 107 -7.36 -11.34 25.42
N ASP A 108 -6.19 -10.95 24.93
CA ASP A 108 -4.91 -11.04 25.66
C ASP A 108 -4.71 -9.91 26.70
N GLY A 109 -5.55 -8.87 26.67
CA GLY A 109 -5.59 -7.78 27.64
C GLY A 109 -6.39 -8.11 28.90
N GLY A 110 -6.08 -9.21 29.59
CA GLY A 110 -6.65 -9.51 30.90
C GLY A 110 -6.31 -8.44 31.95
N PRO A 111 -7.13 -8.26 33.02
CA PRO A 111 -6.93 -7.20 34.01
C PRO A 111 -5.54 -7.30 34.66
N ARG A 112 -4.70 -6.29 34.44
CA ARG A 112 -3.45 -6.15 35.22
C ARG A 112 -3.83 -5.80 36.66
N HIS A 113 -3.76 -6.79 37.54
CA HIS A 113 -3.85 -6.60 38.99
C HIS A 113 -2.87 -5.50 39.41
N THR A 114 -3.40 -4.40 39.93
CA THR A 114 -2.66 -3.40 40.69
C THR A 114 -2.32 -4.02 42.04
N GLY A 115 -1.13 -4.64 42.15
CA GLY A 115 -0.70 -5.38 43.34
C GLY A 115 0.75 -5.07 43.70
N GLY A 116 0.92 -4.02 44.51
CA GLY A 116 1.92 -3.82 45.56
C GLY A 116 3.38 -4.21 45.33
N TRP A 117 4.27 -3.22 45.29
CA TRP A 117 5.61 -3.33 45.86
C TRP A 117 5.85 -2.13 46.79
N SER A 118 5.70 -2.40 48.09
CA SER A 118 6.32 -1.64 49.18
C SER A 118 7.79 -2.02 49.25
N LEU A 119 8.70 -1.04 49.20
CA LEU A 119 10.00 -1.14 49.86
C LEU A 119 10.55 0.28 50.12
N TYR A 120 10.54 0.62 51.42
CA TYR A 120 11.11 1.76 52.18
C TYR A 120 10.84 3.19 51.71
#